data_AF-A0A9Q0MFK3-F1
#
_entry.id   AF-A0A9Q0MFK3-F1
#
_cell.length_a   1.000
_cell.length_b   1.000
_cell.length_c   1.000
_cell.angle_alpha   90.00
_cell.angle_beta   90.00
_cell.angle_gamma   90.00
#
_symmetry.space_group_name_H-M   'P 1'
#
loop_
_entity.id
_entity.type
_entity.pdbx_description
1 polymer ?
#
loop_
_entity_poly.entity_id
_entity_poly.type
_entity_poly.pdbx_seq_one_letter_code
_entity_poly.pdbx_strand_id
1 'polypeptide(L)'
;MSVLNALIRSRKILAAGHGNVPDYQDGTKVTFHFKTVAIFDSKEDKNSDHDDKMNRNFKFPLWEEWIKNMRIGEQSELTLDWKFCGDVYPLLSKSYRNFCRPHSDYESEKSRAERTANHCCGMQTKRKYGYKDLDHLVEHPPSKLKFILELLTVEKEDQIDKEVWLMNENEMKDNVPILRKEGNEFYSAKKYNEAAMKYRKALGILEQLMIREKPNDEDWIQLDRQKMPLLSNLAQCELILHEYYQALEHIDEVVKKDPTNVKAYFRRAKANIAVWNIEEARRDYAKVLELDSSLGKLVQEQLIELEKKVKEEDSKNIGLLKGKLFK
;
A
#
# COMPACT_ATOMS: atom_id res chain seq x y z
N MET A 1 34.51 -9.87 -15.99
CA MET A 1 33.41 -8.90 -15.80
C MET A 1 32.38 -9.15 -16.88
N SER A 2 31.10 -9.29 -16.52
CA SER A 2 30.03 -9.54 -17.50
C SER A 2 30.01 -8.46 -18.57
N VAL A 3 29.79 -8.82 -19.83
CA VAL A 3 29.59 -7.91 -20.97
C VAL A 3 28.55 -6.82 -20.65
N LEU A 4 27.54 -7.17 -19.83
CA LEU A 4 26.53 -6.25 -19.31
C LEU A 4 27.14 -5.06 -18.56
N ASN A 5 28.13 -5.31 -17.70
CA ASN A 5 28.74 -4.27 -16.87
C ASN A 5 29.57 -3.30 -17.71
N ALA A 6 30.16 -3.77 -18.82
CA ALA A 6 30.87 -2.90 -19.76
C ALA A 6 29.90 -1.97 -20.50
N LEU A 7 28.77 -2.50 -20.98
CA LEU A 7 27.71 -1.73 -21.64
C LEU A 7 27.09 -0.69 -20.69
N ILE A 8 26.82 -1.07 -19.45
CA ILE A 8 26.24 -0.19 -18.43
C ILE A 8 27.21 0.92 -18.03
N ARG A 9 28.52 0.67 -18.05
CA ARG A 9 29.55 1.71 -17.85
C ARG A 9 29.65 2.67 -19.04
N SER A 10 29.32 2.21 -20.25
CA SER A 10 29.30 3.05 -21.46
C SER A 10 28.03 3.89 -21.63
N ARG A 11 27.06 3.76 -20.71
CA ARG A 11 25.83 4.57 -20.74
C ARG A 11 26.16 6.05 -20.58
N LYS A 12 25.36 6.90 -21.23
CA LYS A 12 25.49 8.35 -21.09
C LYS A 12 24.47 8.85 -20.07
N ILE A 13 24.95 9.46 -19.00
CA ILE A 13 24.12 10.06 -17.96
C ILE A 13 23.61 11.42 -18.48
N LEU A 14 22.30 11.57 -18.60
CA LEU A 14 21.62 12.81 -19.01
C LEU A 14 21.32 13.69 -17.79
N ALA A 15 20.93 13.08 -16.67
CA ALA A 15 20.78 13.71 -15.36
C ALA A 15 21.30 12.75 -14.28
N ALA A 16 22.12 13.23 -13.36
CA ALA A 16 22.85 12.36 -12.42
C ALA A 16 22.01 11.81 -11.25
N GLY A 17 20.79 12.29 -11.06
CA GLY A 17 19.97 11.95 -9.89
C GLY A 17 20.55 12.46 -8.57
N HIS A 18 20.02 11.96 -7.46
CA HIS A 18 20.41 12.35 -6.10
C HIS A 18 20.65 11.14 -5.19
N GLY A 19 21.44 11.36 -4.14
CA GLY A 19 21.78 10.34 -3.16
C GLY A 19 22.77 9.28 -3.66
N ASN A 20 22.89 8.20 -2.91
CA ASN A 20 23.68 7.04 -3.29
C ASN A 20 22.84 6.07 -4.13
N VAL A 21 23.52 5.17 -4.85
CA VAL A 21 22.84 4.07 -5.54
C VAL A 21 22.10 3.23 -4.48
N PRO A 22 20.79 2.97 -4.66
CA PRO A 22 20.01 2.18 -3.71
C PRO A 22 20.56 0.76 -3.56
N ASP A 23 20.34 0.17 -2.38
CA ASP A 23 20.61 -1.25 -2.17
C ASP A 23 19.41 -2.07 -2.65
N TYR A 24 19.64 -3.04 -3.54
CA TYR A 24 18.61 -3.85 -4.17
C TYR A 24 18.61 -5.23 -3.54
N GLN A 25 17.67 -5.47 -2.62
CA GLN A 25 17.41 -6.79 -2.04
C GLN A 25 16.32 -7.51 -2.86
N ASP A 26 16.28 -8.84 -2.78
CA ASP A 26 15.18 -9.60 -3.37
C ASP A 26 13.84 -9.06 -2.82
N GLY A 27 12.85 -8.89 -3.69
CA GLY A 27 11.54 -8.29 -3.34
C GLY A 27 11.46 -6.75 -3.41
N THR A 28 12.56 -6.06 -3.71
CA THR A 28 12.57 -4.59 -3.93
C THR A 28 11.70 -4.20 -5.13
N LYS A 29 10.75 -3.28 -4.92
CA LYS A 29 9.92 -2.74 -6.00
C LYS A 29 10.54 -1.46 -6.55
N VAL A 30 10.58 -1.34 -7.87
CA VAL A 30 11.19 -0.20 -8.56
C VAL A 30 10.18 0.45 -9.49
N THR A 31 10.07 1.77 -9.41
CA THR A 31 9.29 2.58 -10.35
C THR A 31 10.24 3.40 -11.21
N PHE A 32 10.10 3.31 -12.53
CA PHE A 32 10.93 4.03 -13.49
C PHE A 32 10.12 4.38 -14.74
N HIS A 33 10.51 5.45 -15.43
CA HIS A 33 10.06 5.71 -16.78
C HIS A 33 11.04 5.11 -17.79
N PHE A 34 10.53 4.66 -18.94
CA PHE A 34 11.36 4.30 -20.07
C PHE A 34 10.83 4.92 -21.35
N LYS A 35 11.75 5.29 -22.24
CA LYS A 35 11.47 5.73 -23.60
C LYS A 35 12.41 5.04 -24.56
N THR A 36 11.87 4.59 -25.68
CA THR A 36 12.66 4.00 -26.77
C THR A 36 12.52 4.85 -28.03
N VAL A 37 13.63 5.09 -28.70
CA VAL A 37 13.70 5.82 -29.97
C VAL A 37 14.37 4.93 -31.01
N ALA A 38 13.70 4.73 -32.14
CA ALA A 38 14.25 4.00 -33.28
C ALA A 38 15.10 4.92 -34.15
N ILE A 39 16.30 4.47 -34.52
CA ILE A 39 17.25 5.19 -35.38
C ILE A 39 17.40 4.39 -36.67
N PHE A 40 16.93 4.99 -37.76
CA PHE A 40 17.06 4.44 -39.11
C PHE A 40 18.19 5.20 -39.80
N ASP A 41 19.29 4.53 -40.13
CA ASP A 41 20.36 5.22 -40.85
C ASP A 41 19.90 5.57 -42.27
N SER A 42 20.04 6.84 -42.63
CA SER A 42 20.02 7.27 -44.02
C SER A 42 21.34 6.87 -44.66
N LYS A 43 21.32 5.82 -45.51
CA LYS A 43 22.38 5.34 -46.42
C LYS A 43 23.85 5.72 -46.08
N GLU A 44 24.63 4.66 -45.87
CA GLU A 44 26.10 4.59 -45.90
C GLU A 44 26.86 5.21 -44.72
N ASP A 45 27.32 4.35 -43.81
CA ASP A 45 28.75 4.34 -43.50
C ASP A 45 29.20 2.90 -43.22
N LYS A 46 29.89 2.33 -44.21
CA LYS A 46 30.74 1.15 -44.00
C LYS A 46 31.98 1.64 -43.26
N ASN A 47 32.07 1.35 -41.96
CA ASN A 47 33.33 0.96 -41.30
C ASN A 47 33.12 0.75 -39.80
N SER A 48 32.96 -0.50 -39.40
CA SER A 48 33.76 -1.15 -38.35
C SER A 48 33.18 -2.54 -38.13
N ASP A 49 33.71 -3.51 -38.88
CA ASP A 49 33.59 -4.92 -38.50
C ASP A 49 34.34 -5.08 -37.17
N HIS A 50 33.60 -5.20 -36.08
CA HIS A 50 34.05 -5.91 -34.88
C HIS A 50 33.21 -7.17 -34.79
N ASP A 51 33.79 -8.23 -35.33
CA ASP A 51 33.24 -9.57 -35.41
C ASP A 51 33.37 -10.25 -34.03
N ASP A 52 32.59 -9.79 -33.06
CA ASP A 52 32.46 -10.45 -31.77
C ASP A 52 31.21 -11.34 -31.77
N LYS A 53 31.45 -12.66 -31.85
CA LYS A 53 30.45 -13.71 -31.66
C LYS A 53 29.84 -13.61 -30.25
N MET A 54 28.82 -12.77 -30.09
CA MET A 54 28.12 -12.57 -28.83
C MET A 54 26.87 -13.48 -28.76
N ASN A 55 26.79 -14.26 -27.68
CA ASN A 55 25.92 -15.41 -27.48
C ASN A 55 24.42 -15.05 -27.40
N ARG A 56 23.55 -15.86 -28.02
CA ARG A 56 22.08 -15.66 -28.19
C ARG A 56 21.23 -15.82 -26.91
N ASN A 57 21.70 -15.36 -25.75
CA ASN A 57 21.01 -15.58 -24.46
C ASN A 57 20.77 -14.30 -23.65
N PHE A 58 20.34 -13.21 -24.29
CA PHE A 58 19.90 -12.02 -23.56
C PHE A 58 18.41 -12.15 -23.17
N LYS A 59 18.12 -12.82 -22.05
CA LYS A 59 16.83 -12.73 -21.37
C LYS A 59 16.87 -11.60 -20.34
N PHE A 60 16.63 -10.38 -20.80
CA PHE A 60 16.37 -9.17 -20.00
C PHE A 60 17.27 -8.81 -18.78
N PRO A 61 18.56 -9.20 -18.64
CA PRO A 61 19.34 -8.83 -17.46
C PRO A 61 19.90 -7.40 -17.57
N LEU A 62 19.81 -6.78 -18.76
CA LEU A 62 20.43 -5.49 -19.05
C LEU A 62 19.71 -4.32 -18.37
N TRP A 63 18.38 -4.24 -18.43
CA TRP A 63 17.65 -3.15 -17.75
C TRP A 63 17.68 -3.32 -16.24
N GLU A 64 17.59 -4.57 -15.74
CA GLU A 64 17.73 -4.85 -14.31
C GLU A 64 19.10 -4.43 -13.79
N GLU A 65 20.18 -4.87 -14.45
CA GLU A 65 21.53 -4.48 -14.06
C GLU A 65 21.78 -2.98 -14.27
N TRP A 66 21.17 -2.37 -15.28
CA TRP A 66 21.26 -0.92 -15.49
C TRP A 66 20.59 -0.17 -14.33
N ILE A 67 19.35 -0.50 -14.00
CA ILE A 67 18.60 0.09 -12.89
C ILE A 67 19.37 -0.09 -11.58
N LYS A 68 19.96 -1.27 -11.31
CA LYS A 68 20.78 -1.53 -10.12
C LYS A 68 21.98 -0.60 -9.97
N ASN A 69 22.43 0.03 -11.06
CA ASN A 69 23.55 0.95 -11.07
C ASN A 69 23.12 2.43 -11.18
N MET A 70 21.81 2.74 -11.09
CA MET A 70 21.27 4.09 -11.18
C MET A 70 21.01 4.72 -9.80
N ARG A 71 21.14 6.04 -9.71
CA ARG A 71 20.66 6.83 -8.55
C ARG A 71 19.20 7.22 -8.71
N ILE A 72 18.50 7.48 -7.61
CA ILE A 72 17.12 7.98 -7.65
C ILE A 72 17.10 9.34 -8.36
N GLY A 73 16.21 9.51 -9.33
CA GLY A 73 16.15 10.67 -10.22
C GLY A 73 17.22 10.68 -11.33
N GLU A 74 18.05 9.63 -11.46
CA GLU A 74 19.00 9.52 -12.57
C GLU A 74 18.24 9.30 -13.87
N GLN A 75 18.61 10.05 -14.90
CA GLN A 75 18.21 9.80 -16.27
C GLN A 75 19.45 9.44 -17.08
N SER A 76 19.42 8.31 -17.78
CA SER A 76 20.55 7.87 -18.61
C SER A 76 20.07 7.24 -19.90
N GLU A 77 20.92 7.29 -20.93
CA GLU A 77 20.67 6.71 -22.24
C GLU A 77 21.71 5.66 -22.65
N LEU A 78 21.24 4.66 -23.38
CA LEU A 78 22.05 3.60 -23.98
C LEU A 78 21.55 3.34 -25.40
N THR A 79 22.47 3.26 -26.35
CA THR A 79 22.15 2.93 -27.75
C THR A 79 22.71 1.56 -28.10
N LEU A 80 21.85 0.69 -28.63
CA LEU A 80 22.21 -0.67 -29.03
C LEU A 80 21.86 -0.90 -30.49
N ASP A 81 22.69 -1.66 -31.21
CA ASP A 81 22.33 -2.13 -32.54
C ASP A 81 21.12 -3.08 -32.47
N TRP A 82 20.24 -2.97 -33.45
CA TRP A 82 19.05 -3.80 -33.54
C TRP A 82 19.37 -5.29 -33.53
N LYS A 83 20.52 -5.70 -34.09
CA LYS A 83 21.01 -7.09 -34.10
C LYS A 83 21.07 -7.72 -32.71
N PHE A 84 21.29 -6.93 -31.66
CA PHE A 84 21.44 -7.43 -30.28
C PHE A 84 20.14 -7.40 -29.48
N CYS A 85 19.15 -6.61 -29.89
CA CYS A 85 17.93 -6.36 -29.11
C CYS A 85 16.62 -6.63 -29.85
N GLY A 86 16.65 -6.82 -31.17
CA GLY A 86 15.47 -6.97 -32.03
C GLY A 86 14.61 -8.20 -31.72
N ASP A 87 15.21 -9.29 -31.24
CA ASP A 87 14.47 -10.50 -30.85
C ASP A 87 13.74 -10.35 -29.51
N VAL A 88 14.24 -9.47 -28.64
CA VAL A 88 13.84 -9.37 -27.22
C VAL A 88 12.96 -8.14 -26.97
N TYR A 89 13.31 -7.00 -27.56
CA TYR A 89 12.65 -5.72 -27.32
C TYR A 89 11.16 -5.70 -27.67
N PRO A 90 10.70 -6.26 -28.82
CA PRO A 90 9.27 -6.29 -29.14
C PRO A 90 8.43 -7.07 -28.11
N LEU A 91 8.96 -8.19 -27.60
CA LEU A 91 8.32 -8.98 -26.55
C LEU A 91 8.24 -8.19 -25.23
N LEU A 92 9.33 -7.51 -24.90
CA LEU A 92 9.43 -6.70 -23.69
C LEU A 92 8.46 -5.51 -23.70
N SER A 93 8.48 -4.73 -24.79
CA SER A 93 7.61 -3.55 -24.89
C SER A 93 6.14 -3.95 -24.82
N LYS A 94 5.76 -5.08 -25.41
CA LYS A 94 4.42 -5.66 -25.27
C LYS A 94 4.08 -5.99 -23.80
N SER A 95 4.99 -6.63 -23.07
CA SER A 95 4.78 -7.01 -21.66
C SER A 95 4.56 -5.79 -20.78
N TYR A 96 5.41 -4.76 -20.88
CA TYR A 96 5.24 -3.52 -20.09
C TYR A 96 3.97 -2.75 -20.46
N ARG A 97 3.65 -2.63 -21.76
CA ARG A 97 2.41 -1.97 -22.21
C ARG A 97 1.16 -2.65 -21.67
N ASN A 98 1.18 -3.98 -21.54
CA ASN A 98 0.06 -4.73 -20.96
C ASN A 98 -0.02 -4.55 -19.44
N PHE A 99 1.12 -4.47 -18.75
CA PHE A 99 1.18 -4.25 -17.30
C PHE A 99 0.70 -2.85 -16.92
N CYS A 100 1.02 -1.82 -17.70
CA CYS A 100 0.67 -0.43 -17.40
C CYS A 100 -0.78 -0.04 -17.80
N ARG A 101 -1.62 -0.97 -18.30
CA ARG A 101 -3.04 -0.67 -18.57
C ARG A 101 -3.86 -0.65 -17.27
N PRO A 102 -4.68 0.40 -17.00
CA PRO A 102 -5.56 0.45 -15.84
C PRO A 102 -6.53 -0.74 -15.80
N HIS A 103 -6.78 -1.30 -14.62
CA HIS A 103 -7.74 -2.39 -14.39
C HIS A 103 -9.23 -1.98 -14.54
N SER A 104 -9.53 -0.73 -14.93
CA SER A 104 -10.90 -0.22 -15.11
C SER A 104 -11.58 -0.68 -16.40
N ASP A 105 -10.83 -1.19 -17.36
CA ASP A 105 -11.39 -1.74 -18.59
C ASP A 105 -11.62 -3.24 -18.41
N TYR A 106 -12.66 -3.60 -17.66
CA TYR A 106 -13.27 -4.94 -17.73
C TYR A 106 -13.95 -5.08 -19.10
N GLU A 107 -13.13 -5.17 -20.15
CA GLU A 107 -13.57 -5.55 -21.48
C GLU A 107 -14.15 -6.97 -21.41
N SER A 108 -15.38 -7.10 -21.92
CA SER A 108 -16.15 -8.34 -22.01
C SER A 108 -15.31 -9.57 -22.38
N GLU A 109 -15.72 -10.73 -21.89
CA GLU A 109 -15.10 -12.05 -22.11
C GLU A 109 -14.77 -12.39 -23.59
N LYS A 110 -15.38 -11.69 -24.56
CA LYS A 110 -15.00 -11.76 -25.98
C LYS A 110 -13.54 -11.36 -26.27
N SER A 111 -12.98 -10.37 -25.55
CA SER A 111 -11.61 -9.90 -25.79
C SER A 111 -10.53 -10.88 -25.30
N ARG A 112 -10.90 -11.77 -24.38
CA ARG A 112 -9.99 -12.81 -23.85
C ARG A 112 -9.90 -13.99 -24.82
N ALA A 113 -11.00 -14.36 -25.47
CA ALA A 113 -11.06 -15.42 -26.48
C ALA A 113 -10.22 -15.08 -27.73
N GLU A 114 -10.24 -13.84 -28.21
CA GLU A 114 -9.39 -13.39 -29.34
C GLU A 114 -7.89 -13.37 -28.98
N ARG A 115 -7.53 -13.20 -27.70
CA ARG A 115 -6.13 -13.21 -27.23
C ARG A 115 -5.53 -14.61 -27.11
N THR A 116 -6.32 -15.62 -26.75
CA THR A 116 -5.89 -17.03 -26.70
C THR A 116 -5.91 -17.75 -28.05
N ALA A 117 -6.59 -17.20 -29.07
CA ALA A 117 -6.65 -17.79 -30.40
C ALA A 117 -5.33 -17.76 -31.19
N ASN A 118 -4.33 -16.97 -30.74
CA ASN A 118 -3.02 -16.89 -31.40
C ASN A 118 -1.96 -17.82 -30.81
N HIS A 119 -2.34 -18.78 -29.97
CA HIS A 119 -1.42 -19.81 -29.50
C HIS A 119 -1.82 -21.18 -30.07
N CYS A 120 -0.92 -21.74 -30.89
CA CYS A 120 -0.93 -23.07 -31.53
C CYS A 120 -1.65 -23.22 -32.88
N CYS A 121 -0.90 -23.04 -33.99
CA CYS A 121 -0.68 -24.09 -34.99
C CYS A 121 0.35 -23.67 -36.05
N GLY A 122 1.14 -24.63 -36.53
CA GLY A 122 2.29 -24.40 -37.40
C GLY A 122 1.94 -23.87 -38.78
N MET A 123 2.48 -22.71 -39.13
CA MET A 123 2.94 -22.27 -40.47
C MET A 123 3.47 -20.84 -40.32
N GLN A 124 4.52 -20.51 -41.08
CA GLN A 124 5.27 -19.24 -41.05
C GLN A 124 4.37 -18.00 -41.25
N THR A 125 3.71 -17.54 -40.20
CA THR A 125 2.94 -16.29 -40.18
C THR A 125 3.73 -15.25 -39.38
N LYS A 126 3.93 -14.07 -39.98
CA LYS A 126 4.66 -12.94 -39.39
C LYS A 126 4.16 -12.70 -37.96
N ARG A 127 5.08 -12.72 -36.98
CA ARG A 127 4.77 -12.46 -35.56
C ARG A 127 4.16 -11.06 -35.43
N LYS A 128 2.84 -10.99 -35.24
CA LYS A 128 2.15 -9.74 -34.86
C LYS A 128 2.06 -9.67 -33.34
N TYR A 129 2.57 -8.58 -32.78
CA TYR A 129 2.65 -8.30 -31.34
C TYR A 129 1.38 -7.60 -30.82
N GLY A 130 0.53 -7.10 -31.71
CA GLY A 130 -0.78 -6.49 -31.36
C GLY A 130 -0.71 -4.99 -31.10
N TYR A 131 0.41 -4.36 -31.45
CA TYR A 131 0.65 -2.93 -31.35
C TYR A 131 1.21 -2.46 -32.69
N LYS A 132 0.51 -1.56 -33.39
CA LYS A 132 0.84 -1.14 -34.77
C LYS A 132 2.28 -0.62 -34.89
N ASP A 133 2.75 0.10 -33.87
CA ASP A 133 4.11 0.64 -33.81
C ASP A 133 5.17 -0.45 -33.56
N LEU A 134 4.89 -1.46 -32.73
CA LEU A 134 5.79 -2.61 -32.54
C LEU A 134 5.83 -3.52 -33.76
N ASP A 135 4.68 -3.74 -34.40
CA ASP A 135 4.57 -4.53 -35.63
C ASP A 135 5.36 -3.83 -36.75
N HIS A 136 5.19 -2.51 -36.90
CA HIS A 136 5.97 -1.71 -37.85
C HIS A 136 7.47 -1.74 -37.55
N LEU A 137 7.88 -1.70 -36.28
CA LEU A 137 9.28 -1.76 -35.87
C LEU A 137 9.94 -3.11 -36.23
N VAL A 138 9.19 -4.20 -36.18
CA VAL A 138 9.68 -5.53 -36.57
C VAL A 138 9.69 -5.70 -38.10
N GLU A 139 8.68 -5.15 -38.78
CA GLU A 139 8.60 -5.16 -40.25
C GLU A 139 9.65 -4.25 -40.91
N HIS A 140 9.98 -3.14 -40.26
CA HIS A 140 10.99 -2.18 -40.68
C HIS A 140 12.01 -2.02 -39.54
N PRO A 141 12.98 -2.95 -39.43
CA PRO A 141 13.96 -2.93 -38.34
C PRO A 141 14.87 -1.70 -38.45
N PRO A 142 15.02 -0.90 -37.38
CA PRO A 142 15.97 0.20 -37.37
C PRO A 142 17.41 -0.30 -37.35
N SER A 143 18.37 0.58 -37.65
CA SER A 143 19.78 0.28 -37.43
C SER A 143 20.07 0.12 -35.94
N LYS A 144 19.59 1.08 -35.13
CA LYS A 144 19.84 1.16 -33.69
C LYS A 144 18.58 1.51 -32.91
N LEU A 145 18.52 1.05 -31.68
CA LEU A 145 17.55 1.49 -30.68
C LEU A 145 18.25 2.28 -29.59
N LYS A 146 17.76 3.48 -29.32
CA LYS A 146 18.16 4.29 -28.19
C LYS A 146 17.13 4.14 -27.07
N PHE A 147 17.60 3.67 -25.92
CA PHE A 147 16.83 3.53 -24.69
C PHE A 147 17.17 4.67 -23.75
N ILE A 148 16.16 5.24 -23.11
CA ILE A 148 16.29 6.26 -22.08
C ILE A 148 15.50 5.77 -20.87
N LEU A 149 16.17 5.63 -19.72
CA LEU A 149 15.56 5.26 -18.45
C LEU A 149 15.65 6.44 -17.47
N GLU A 150 14.61 6.61 -16.67
CA GLU A 150 14.57 7.53 -15.54
C GLU A 150 14.12 6.77 -14.29
N LEU A 151 14.98 6.67 -13.28
CA LEU A 151 14.64 5.99 -12.03
C LEU A 151 13.86 6.94 -11.12
N LEU A 152 12.64 6.57 -10.71
CA LEU A 152 11.78 7.43 -9.89
C LEU A 152 11.80 7.05 -8.41
N THR A 153 11.48 5.79 -8.08
CA THR A 153 11.43 5.31 -6.69
C THR A 153 11.96 3.89 -6.57
N VAL A 154 12.56 3.60 -5.42
CA VAL A 154 12.98 2.25 -5.00
C VAL A 154 12.39 2.02 -3.62
N GLU A 155 11.44 1.10 -3.53
CA GLU A 155 10.73 0.73 -2.32
C GLU A 155 11.29 -0.61 -1.81
N LYS A 156 11.92 -0.58 -0.64
CA LYS A 156 12.42 -1.79 0.04
C LYS A 156 11.24 -2.63 0.53
N GLU A 157 11.40 -3.95 0.57
CA GLU A 157 10.33 -4.87 1.00
C GLU A 157 9.81 -4.55 2.42
N ASP A 158 10.66 -4.05 3.32
CA ASP A 158 10.27 -3.60 4.66
C ASP A 158 9.30 -2.39 4.67
N GLN A 159 9.27 -1.61 3.59
CA GLN A 159 8.39 -0.44 3.40
C GLN A 159 7.20 -0.75 2.49
N ILE A 160 7.20 -1.93 1.84
CA ILE A 160 6.05 -2.36 1.08
C ILE A 160 5.04 -2.85 2.11
N ASP A 161 3.97 -2.07 2.27
CA ASP A 161 2.72 -2.59 2.78
C ASP A 161 2.29 -3.73 1.82
N LYS A 162 2.83 -4.94 2.00
CA LYS A 162 2.31 -6.13 1.35
C LYS A 162 0.82 -6.11 1.64
N GLU A 163 0.03 -6.11 0.59
CA GLU A 163 -1.40 -6.13 0.73
C GLU A 163 -1.76 -7.41 1.49
N VAL A 164 -2.64 -7.29 2.47
CA VAL A 164 -2.92 -8.35 3.46
C VAL A 164 -3.25 -9.69 2.78
N TRP A 165 -3.87 -9.67 1.60
CA TRP A 165 -4.20 -10.86 0.81
C TRP A 165 -3.03 -11.56 0.11
N LEU A 166 -1.87 -10.91 -0.01
CA LEU A 166 -0.66 -11.50 -0.58
C LEU A 166 0.20 -12.21 0.49
N MET A 167 -0.12 -12.04 1.78
CA MET A 167 0.62 -12.65 2.87
C MET A 167 0.21 -14.12 3.06
N ASN A 168 1.19 -14.96 3.38
CA ASN A 168 0.90 -16.31 3.90
C ASN A 168 0.48 -16.24 5.39
N GLU A 169 -0.01 -17.34 5.94
CA GLU A 169 -0.56 -17.37 7.30
C GLU A 169 0.48 -17.05 8.39
N ASN A 170 1.72 -17.52 8.23
CA ASN A 170 2.79 -17.25 9.18
C ASN A 170 3.20 -15.77 9.12
N GLU A 171 3.33 -15.21 7.91
CA GLU A 171 3.58 -13.79 7.70
C GLU A 171 2.45 -12.93 8.30
N MET A 172 1.19 -13.34 8.16
CA MET A 172 0.05 -12.66 8.79
C MET A 172 0.20 -12.64 10.31
N LYS A 173 0.45 -13.80 10.93
CA LYS A 173 0.63 -13.95 12.38
C LYS A 173 1.79 -13.10 12.90
N ASP A 174 2.91 -13.07 12.19
CA ASP A 174 4.10 -12.27 12.55
C ASP A 174 3.89 -10.76 12.36
N ASN A 175 3.05 -10.35 11.41
CA ASN A 175 2.76 -8.94 11.14
C ASN A 175 1.86 -8.28 12.19
N VAL A 176 0.91 -9.00 12.79
CA VAL A 176 -0.01 -8.44 13.81
C VAL A 176 0.74 -7.75 14.96
N PRO A 177 1.74 -8.37 15.63
CA PRO A 177 2.47 -7.71 16.70
C PRO A 177 3.33 -6.54 16.22
N ILE A 178 3.89 -6.62 15.00
CA ILE A 178 4.68 -5.54 14.39
C ILE A 178 3.79 -4.30 14.17
N LEU A 179 2.65 -4.47 13.51
CA LEU A 179 1.70 -3.39 13.26
C LEU A 179 1.14 -2.79 14.55
N ARG A 180 0.90 -3.61 15.58
CA ARG A 180 0.52 -3.12 16.90
C ARG A 180 1.60 -2.22 17.51
N LYS A 181 2.87 -2.62 17.38
CA LYS A 181 4.01 -1.85 17.89
C LYS A 181 4.15 -0.53 17.13
N GLU A 182 4.11 -0.55 15.80
CA GLU A 182 4.14 0.66 14.97
C GLU A 182 2.98 1.61 15.31
N GLY A 183 1.77 1.07 15.48
CA GLY A 183 0.61 1.86 15.91
C GLY A 183 0.84 2.53 17.27
N ASN A 184 1.45 1.84 18.23
CA ASN A 184 1.80 2.42 19.54
C ASN A 184 2.89 3.51 19.42
N GLU A 185 3.86 3.34 18.52
CA GLU A 185 4.90 4.33 18.24
C GLU A 185 4.30 5.60 17.61
N PHE A 186 3.45 5.47 16.59
CA PHE A 186 2.72 6.59 16.00
C PHE A 186 1.80 7.28 17.01
N TYR A 187 1.11 6.51 17.86
CA TYR A 187 0.26 7.05 18.92
C TYR A 187 1.08 7.90 19.90
N SER A 188 2.23 7.39 20.33
CA SER A 188 3.15 8.11 21.22
C SER A 188 3.71 9.39 20.57
N ALA A 189 3.90 9.37 19.25
CA ALA A 189 4.27 10.53 18.45
C ALA A 189 3.09 11.50 18.14
N LYS A 190 1.90 11.26 18.71
CA LYS A 190 0.65 12.02 18.47
C LYS A 190 0.19 12.02 17.00
N LYS A 191 0.65 11.05 16.22
CA LYS A 191 0.25 10.81 14.83
C LYS A 191 -0.93 9.84 14.82
N TYR A 192 -2.11 10.35 15.20
CA TYR A 192 -3.28 9.51 15.51
C TYR A 192 -3.89 8.86 14.27
N ASN A 193 -3.85 9.51 13.10
CA ASN A 193 -4.33 8.94 11.85
C ASN A 193 -3.48 7.74 11.43
N GLU A 194 -2.16 7.89 11.45
CA GLU A 194 -1.21 6.85 11.11
C GLU A 194 -1.29 5.68 12.11
N ALA A 195 -1.45 5.99 13.40
CA ALA A 195 -1.69 4.97 14.42
C ALA A 195 -2.99 4.18 14.14
N ALA A 196 -4.09 4.88 13.85
CA ALA A 196 -5.37 4.25 13.52
C ALA A 196 -5.26 3.36 12.27
N MET A 197 -4.56 3.81 11.22
CA MET A 197 -4.30 3.00 10.02
C MET A 197 -3.58 1.69 10.35
N LYS A 198 -2.52 1.75 11.19
CA LYS A 198 -1.78 0.54 11.60
C LYS A 198 -2.63 -0.42 12.42
N TYR A 199 -3.45 0.08 13.36
CA TYR A 199 -4.37 -0.77 14.12
C TYR A 199 -5.46 -1.39 13.23
N ARG A 200 -6.04 -0.64 12.30
CA ARG A 200 -7.03 -1.15 11.33
C ARG A 200 -6.43 -2.26 10.46
N LYS A 201 -5.19 -2.08 9.98
CA LYS A 201 -4.48 -3.12 9.22
C LYS A 201 -4.26 -4.38 10.06
N ALA A 202 -3.83 -4.24 11.31
CA ALA A 202 -3.64 -5.37 12.22
C ALA A 202 -4.96 -6.11 12.51
N LEU A 203 -6.07 -5.39 12.69
CA LEU A 203 -7.40 -5.97 12.89
C LEU A 203 -7.86 -6.73 11.64
N GLY A 204 -7.69 -6.17 10.44
CA GLY A 204 -8.04 -6.85 9.20
C GLY A 204 -7.29 -8.17 8.99
N ILE A 205 -6.00 -8.22 9.38
CA ILE A 205 -5.22 -9.47 9.37
C ILE A 205 -5.81 -10.47 10.37
N LEU A 206 -6.10 -10.05 11.61
CA LEU A 206 -6.69 -10.93 12.62
C LEU A 206 -8.05 -11.48 12.18
N GLU A 207 -8.92 -10.64 11.63
CA GLU A 207 -10.23 -11.05 11.13
C GLU A 207 -10.11 -12.08 10.01
N GLN A 208 -9.16 -11.89 9.09
CA GLN A 208 -8.89 -12.88 8.04
C GLN A 208 -8.40 -14.22 8.58
N LEU A 209 -7.53 -14.21 9.60
CA LEU A 209 -7.09 -15.43 10.27
C LEU A 209 -8.28 -16.10 10.97
N MET A 210 -9.12 -15.33 11.67
CA MET A 210 -10.30 -15.83 12.39
C MET A 210 -11.35 -16.48 11.47
N ILE A 211 -11.50 -16.04 10.22
CA ILE A 211 -12.42 -16.66 9.24
C ILE A 211 -12.03 -18.11 8.92
N ARG A 212 -10.73 -18.44 9.00
CA ARG A 212 -10.22 -19.79 8.72
C ARG A 212 -10.40 -20.75 9.90
N GLU A 213 -10.52 -20.20 11.11
CA GLU A 213 -10.70 -20.95 12.34
C GLU A 213 -12.18 -21.15 12.67
N LYS A 214 -12.50 -22.25 13.37
CA LYS A 214 -13.88 -22.46 13.82
C LYS A 214 -14.17 -21.56 15.03
N PRO A 215 -15.35 -20.92 15.09
CA PRO A 215 -15.75 -20.15 16.25
C PRO A 215 -15.69 -20.99 17.53
N ASN A 216 -15.12 -20.44 18.60
CA ASN A 216 -14.91 -21.05 19.91
C ASN A 216 -13.84 -22.16 20.01
N ASP A 217 -13.11 -22.46 18.93
CA ASP A 217 -11.89 -23.28 19.06
C ASP A 217 -10.76 -22.48 19.72
N GLU A 218 -9.78 -23.17 20.29
CA GLU A 218 -8.69 -22.56 21.08
C GLU A 218 -7.92 -21.49 20.29
N ASP A 219 -7.60 -21.78 19.02
CA ASP A 219 -6.93 -20.84 18.12
C ASP A 219 -7.78 -19.59 17.82
N TRP A 220 -9.09 -19.77 17.61
CA TRP A 220 -10.02 -18.66 17.41
C TRP A 220 -10.10 -17.77 18.65
N ILE A 221 -10.22 -18.37 19.84
CA ILE A 221 -10.26 -17.65 21.12
C ILE A 221 -8.95 -16.88 21.34
N GLN A 222 -7.81 -17.46 20.98
CA GLN A 222 -6.51 -16.81 21.10
C GLN A 222 -6.39 -15.60 20.15
N LEU A 223 -6.90 -15.69 18.92
CA LEU A 223 -6.97 -14.56 17.98
C LEU A 223 -7.93 -13.46 18.47
N ASP A 224 -9.12 -13.84 18.96
CA ASP A 224 -10.11 -12.92 19.53
C ASP A 224 -9.52 -12.15 20.73
N ARG A 225 -8.74 -12.84 21.58
CA ARG A 225 -8.04 -12.21 22.71
C ARG A 225 -6.99 -11.19 22.25
N GLN A 226 -6.31 -11.43 21.12
CA GLN A 226 -5.38 -10.46 20.53
C GLN A 226 -6.09 -9.26 19.87
N LYS A 227 -7.32 -9.46 19.39
CA LYS A 227 -8.17 -8.41 18.80
C LYS A 227 -8.54 -7.34 19.84
N MET A 228 -8.86 -7.75 21.07
CA MET A 228 -9.33 -6.83 22.13
C MET A 228 -8.43 -5.61 22.42
N PRO A 229 -7.12 -5.75 22.66
CA PRO A 229 -6.25 -4.59 22.88
C PRO A 229 -6.12 -3.70 21.64
N LEU A 230 -6.19 -4.27 20.42
CA LEU A 230 -6.15 -3.50 19.17
C LEU A 230 -7.42 -2.66 19.00
N LEU A 231 -8.60 -3.23 19.22
CA LEU A 231 -9.87 -2.49 19.22
C LEU A 231 -9.85 -1.36 20.25
N SER A 232 -9.38 -1.65 21.46
CA SER A 232 -9.30 -0.65 22.52
C SER A 232 -8.36 0.51 22.16
N ASN A 233 -7.23 0.23 21.52
CA ASN A 233 -6.28 1.24 21.07
C ASN A 233 -6.78 2.03 19.85
N LEU A 234 -7.41 1.36 18.88
CA LEU A 234 -8.04 2.02 17.73
C LEU A 234 -9.13 2.99 18.19
N ALA A 235 -10.02 2.54 19.07
CA ALA A 235 -11.10 3.38 19.57
C ALA A 235 -10.58 4.60 20.35
N GLN A 236 -9.40 4.49 20.98
CA GLN A 236 -8.73 5.63 21.59
C GLN A 236 -8.22 6.64 20.55
N CYS A 237 -7.73 6.19 19.40
CA CYS A 237 -7.39 7.08 18.29
C CYS A 237 -8.65 7.74 17.72
N GLU A 238 -9.71 6.97 17.48
CA GLU A 238 -10.98 7.45 16.93
C GLU A 238 -11.63 8.50 17.84
N LEU A 239 -11.58 8.32 19.16
CA LEU A 239 -11.98 9.34 20.14
C LEU A 239 -11.24 10.68 19.96
N ILE A 240 -9.94 10.63 19.67
CA ILE A 240 -9.11 11.83 19.47
C ILE A 240 -9.37 12.45 18.10
N LEU A 241 -9.67 11.62 17.10
CA LEU A 241 -10.02 12.03 15.74
C LEU A 241 -11.50 12.46 15.59
N HIS A 242 -12.26 12.45 16.69
CA HIS A 242 -13.69 12.79 16.73
C HIS A 242 -14.60 11.82 15.95
N GLU A 243 -14.14 10.58 15.71
CA GLU A 243 -14.87 9.47 15.09
C GLU A 243 -15.66 8.68 16.16
N TYR A 244 -16.59 9.34 16.84
CA TYR A 244 -17.18 8.82 18.09
C TYR A 244 -18.05 7.57 17.93
N TYR A 245 -18.78 7.43 16.83
CA TYR A 245 -19.67 6.28 16.60
C TYR A 245 -18.87 5.00 16.35
N GLN A 246 -17.81 5.09 15.56
CA GLN A 246 -16.87 3.99 15.31
C GLN A 246 -16.17 3.57 16.62
N ALA A 247 -15.75 4.56 17.42
CA ALA A 247 -15.16 4.30 18.72
C ALA A 247 -16.14 3.52 19.63
N LEU A 248 -17.41 3.94 19.69
CA LEU A 248 -18.43 3.26 20.49
C LEU A 248 -18.61 1.80 20.07
N GLU A 249 -18.69 1.52 18.78
CA GLU A 249 -18.83 0.15 18.25
C GLU A 249 -17.66 -0.75 18.71
N HIS A 250 -16.42 -0.29 18.51
CA HIS A 250 -15.23 -1.03 18.91
C HIS A 250 -15.14 -1.22 20.43
N ILE A 251 -15.46 -0.19 21.21
CA ILE A 251 -15.38 -0.24 22.69
C ILE A 251 -16.48 -1.11 23.28
N ASP A 252 -17.68 -1.12 22.69
CA ASP A 252 -18.76 -2.00 23.10
C ASP A 252 -18.40 -3.47 22.93
N GLU A 253 -17.70 -3.82 21.86
CA GLU A 253 -17.15 -5.17 21.68
C GLU A 253 -16.17 -5.51 22.81
N VAL A 254 -15.23 -4.61 23.13
CA VAL A 254 -14.26 -4.80 24.21
C VAL A 254 -14.94 -4.99 25.57
N VAL A 255 -15.95 -4.17 25.89
CA VAL A 255 -16.67 -4.27 27.18
C VAL A 255 -17.51 -5.55 27.27
N LYS A 256 -18.13 -5.98 26.17
CA LYS A 256 -18.89 -7.25 26.13
C LYS A 256 -17.98 -8.45 26.40
N LYS A 257 -16.74 -8.40 25.92
CA LYS A 257 -15.76 -9.49 26.04
C LYS A 257 -14.98 -9.46 27.35
N ASP A 258 -14.64 -8.27 27.83
CA ASP A 258 -13.96 -8.03 29.09
C ASP A 258 -14.73 -7.00 29.94
N PRO A 259 -15.75 -7.45 30.69
CA PRO A 259 -16.53 -6.60 31.59
C PRO A 259 -15.74 -6.05 32.78
N THR A 260 -14.46 -6.41 32.93
CA THR A 260 -13.57 -5.90 33.98
C THR A 260 -12.62 -4.82 33.47
N ASN A 261 -12.73 -4.45 32.19
CA ASN A 261 -11.83 -3.50 31.55
C ASN A 261 -12.14 -2.04 31.91
N VAL A 262 -11.52 -1.54 32.98
CA VAL A 262 -11.66 -0.15 33.46
C VAL A 262 -11.42 0.88 32.35
N LYS A 263 -10.39 0.66 31.50
CA LYS A 263 -10.04 1.59 30.42
C LYS A 263 -11.12 1.64 29.34
N ALA A 264 -11.75 0.51 29.02
CA ALA A 264 -12.81 0.45 28.04
C ALA A 264 -14.05 1.24 28.50
N TYR A 265 -14.50 1.06 29.75
CA TYR A 265 -15.60 1.85 30.30
C TYR A 265 -15.29 3.35 30.32
N PHE A 266 -14.07 3.74 30.72
CA PHE A 266 -13.68 5.15 30.72
C PHE A 266 -13.67 5.76 29.32
N ARG A 267 -13.18 5.02 28.32
CA ARG A 267 -13.22 5.42 26.90
C ARG A 267 -14.66 5.50 26.38
N ARG A 268 -15.51 4.54 26.72
CA ARG A 268 -16.93 4.52 26.34
C ARG A 268 -17.68 5.72 26.92
N ALA A 269 -17.45 6.05 28.18
CA ALA A 269 -18.02 7.23 28.83
C ALA A 269 -17.69 8.50 28.05
N LYS A 270 -16.42 8.69 27.66
CA LYS A 270 -16.00 9.84 26.84
C LYS A 270 -16.67 9.88 25.48
N ALA A 271 -16.80 8.74 24.81
CA ALA A 271 -17.48 8.65 23.51
C ALA A 271 -18.97 9.00 23.65
N ASN A 272 -19.64 8.45 24.67
CA ASN A 272 -21.05 8.72 24.99
C ASN A 272 -21.30 10.19 25.30
N ILE A 273 -20.42 10.86 26.04
CA ILE A 273 -20.50 12.31 26.27
C ILE A 273 -20.44 13.09 24.96
N ALA A 274 -19.53 12.70 24.05
CA ALA A 274 -19.34 13.38 22.78
C ALA A 274 -20.55 13.27 21.84
N VAL A 275 -21.32 12.17 21.92
CA VAL A 275 -22.57 11.98 21.15
C VAL A 275 -23.84 12.33 21.95
N TRP A 276 -23.71 12.98 23.10
CA TRP A 276 -24.81 13.41 23.97
C TRP A 276 -25.65 12.28 24.61
N ASN A 277 -25.08 11.09 24.79
CA ASN A 277 -25.66 9.98 25.55
C ASN A 277 -25.26 10.09 27.04
N ILE A 278 -25.86 11.05 27.74
CA ILE A 278 -25.41 11.47 29.08
C ILE A 278 -25.64 10.39 30.14
N GLU A 279 -26.79 9.71 30.09
CA GLU A 279 -27.16 8.66 31.03
C GLU A 279 -26.22 7.46 30.91
N GLU A 280 -25.91 7.03 29.69
CA GLU A 280 -24.95 5.96 29.40
C GLU A 280 -23.56 6.32 29.91
N ALA A 281 -23.10 7.56 29.68
CA ALA A 281 -21.83 8.02 30.20
C ALA A 281 -21.75 7.98 31.75
N ARG A 282 -22.83 8.36 32.44
CA ARG A 282 -22.90 8.26 33.90
C ARG A 282 -22.84 6.81 34.38
N ARG A 283 -23.54 5.88 33.70
CA ARG A 283 -23.48 4.44 34.02
C ARG A 283 -22.07 3.90 33.81
N ASP A 284 -21.40 4.29 32.74
CA ASP A 284 -20.02 3.88 32.47
C ASP A 284 -19.05 4.39 33.55
N TYR A 285 -19.16 5.65 33.96
CA TYR A 285 -18.35 6.18 35.06
C TYR A 285 -18.65 5.53 36.41
N ALA A 286 -19.90 5.21 36.70
CA ALA A 286 -20.24 4.43 37.90
C ALA A 286 -19.58 3.05 37.88
N LYS A 287 -19.55 2.39 36.70
CA LYS A 287 -18.86 1.10 36.54
C LYS A 287 -17.35 1.21 36.68
N VAL A 288 -16.73 2.30 36.19
CA VAL A 288 -15.31 2.59 36.43
C VAL A 288 -15.01 2.64 37.93
N LEU A 289 -15.85 3.32 38.73
CA LEU A 289 -15.66 3.44 40.18
C LEU A 289 -15.91 2.13 40.94
N GLU A 290 -16.82 1.29 40.44
CA GLU A 290 -17.06 -0.06 40.97
C GLU A 290 -15.83 -0.96 40.78
N LEU A 291 -15.18 -0.89 39.61
CA LEU A 291 -14.03 -1.71 39.26
C LEU A 291 -12.71 -1.16 39.82
N ASP A 292 -12.53 0.15 39.86
CA ASP A 292 -11.33 0.83 40.35
C ASP A 292 -11.68 2.11 41.10
N SER A 293 -11.81 2.00 42.41
CA SER A 293 -12.13 3.12 43.30
C SER A 293 -11.01 4.16 43.40
N SER A 294 -9.77 3.83 43.02
CA SER A 294 -8.64 4.78 43.03
C SER A 294 -8.82 5.91 42.02
N LEU A 295 -9.62 5.67 40.97
CA LEU A 295 -10.01 6.66 39.96
C LEU A 295 -11.12 7.62 40.43
N GLY A 296 -11.56 7.51 41.69
CA GLY A 296 -12.58 8.36 42.33
C GLY A 296 -12.49 9.83 41.96
N LYS A 297 -11.34 10.43 42.24
CA LYS A 297 -11.10 11.86 41.98
C LYS A 297 -11.20 12.20 40.50
N LEU A 298 -10.59 11.41 39.63
CA LEU A 298 -10.60 11.62 38.18
C LEU A 298 -12.03 11.55 37.62
N VAL A 299 -12.80 10.55 38.01
CA VAL A 299 -14.19 10.38 37.55
C VAL A 299 -15.07 11.50 38.06
N GLN A 300 -14.91 11.93 39.32
CA GLN A 300 -15.65 13.07 39.88
C GLN A 300 -15.37 14.35 39.09
N GLU A 301 -14.12 14.64 38.73
CA GLU A 301 -13.77 15.78 37.89
C GLU A 301 -14.47 15.73 36.52
N GLN A 302 -14.51 14.55 35.88
CA GLN A 302 -15.23 14.37 34.62
C GLN A 302 -16.76 14.53 34.75
N LEU A 303 -17.36 14.04 35.84
CA LEU A 303 -18.79 14.20 36.11
C LEU A 303 -19.18 15.65 36.38
N ILE A 304 -18.35 16.41 37.10
CA ILE A 304 -18.57 17.85 37.33
C ILE A 304 -18.53 18.61 35.99
N GLU A 305 -17.55 18.31 35.14
CA GLU A 305 -17.46 18.92 33.81
C GLU A 305 -18.69 18.59 32.95
N LEU A 306 -19.15 17.34 33.01
CA LEU A 306 -20.35 16.90 32.31
C LEU A 306 -21.60 17.64 32.80
N GLU A 307 -21.81 17.76 34.11
CA GLU A 307 -22.96 18.47 34.69
C GLU A 307 -22.99 19.94 34.30
N LYS A 308 -21.81 20.57 34.24
CA LYS A 308 -21.69 21.94 33.74
C LYS A 308 -22.15 22.04 32.28
N LYS A 309 -21.71 21.14 31.40
CA LYS A 309 -22.12 21.11 29.98
C LYS A 309 -23.62 20.91 29.81
N VAL A 310 -24.21 19.97 30.58
CA VAL A 310 -25.65 19.71 30.55
C VAL A 310 -26.44 20.96 30.96
N LYS A 311 -26.06 21.61 32.07
CA LYS A 311 -26.73 22.82 32.56
C LYS A 311 -26.64 23.99 31.56
N GLU A 312 -25.49 24.15 30.92
CA GLU A 312 -25.29 25.17 29.87
C GLU A 312 -26.22 24.90 28.67
N GLU A 313 -26.34 23.65 28.24
CA GLU A 313 -27.21 23.27 27.13
C GLU A 313 -28.70 23.42 27.46
N ASP A 314 -29.12 22.99 28.66
CA ASP A 314 -30.48 23.20 29.16
C ASP A 314 -30.84 24.68 29.20
N SER A 315 -29.91 25.53 29.66
CA SER A 315 -30.13 26.98 29.72
C SER A 315 -30.30 27.60 28.32
N LYS A 316 -29.51 27.15 27.33
CA LYS A 316 -29.68 27.58 25.93
C LYS A 316 -31.04 27.13 25.37
N ASN A 317 -31.42 25.88 25.62
CA ASN A 317 -32.69 25.32 25.15
C ASN A 317 -33.89 26.07 25.75
N ILE A 318 -33.85 26.40 27.04
CA ILE A 318 -34.86 27.24 27.70
C ILE A 318 -34.93 28.63 27.06
N GLY A 319 -33.79 29.26 26.75
CA GLY A 319 -33.74 30.55 26.06
C GLY A 319 -34.37 30.51 24.66
N LEU A 320 -34.07 29.47 23.88
CA LEU A 320 -34.63 29.25 22.54
C LEU A 320 -36.15 29.03 22.56
N LEU A 321 -36.65 28.26 23.54
CA LEU A 321 -38.08 28.01 23.69
C LEU A 321 -38.84 29.28 24.06
N LYS A 322 -38.30 30.11 24.97
CA LYS A 322 -38.88 31.42 25.28
C LYS A 322 -38.94 32.33 24.05
N GLY A 323 -37.88 32.38 23.23
CA GLY A 323 -37.86 33.19 22.01
C GLY A 323 -38.87 32.77 20.92
N LYS A 324 -39.34 31.51 20.94
CA LYS A 324 -40.34 30.98 19.99
C LYS A 324 -41.79 31.05 20.51
N LEU A 325 -41.99 31.04 21.83
CA LEU A 325 -43.32 31.10 22.45
C LEU A 325 -43.88 32.52 22.60
N PHE A 326 -43.03 33.55 22.50
CA PHE A 326 -43.41 34.96 22.66
C PHE A 326 -43.23 35.79 21.37
N LYS A 327 -43.38 35.18 20.19
CA LYS A 327 -43.44 35.88 18.90
C LYS A 327 -44.85 35.86 18.31
#